data_AF-A0A8D8Q978-F1
#
_entry.id   AF-A0A8D8Q978-F1
#
_cell.length_a   1.000
_cell.length_b   1.000
_cell.length_c   1.000
_cell.angle_alpha   90.00
_cell.angle_beta   90.00
_cell.angle_gamma   90.00
#
_symmetry.space_group_name_H-M   'P 1'
#
loop_
_entity.id
_entity.type
_entity.pdbx_description
1 polymer ?
#
loop_
_entity_poly.entity_id
_entity_poly.type
_entity_poly.pdbx_seq_one_letter_code
_entity_poly.pdbx_strand_id
1 'polypeptide(L)'
;MLYLGLARYSLVNCLRVHRNSIFPRTKLLRKDIDLDDPETEKAATKIQSVFRGHKTRKEIEESIMKAGEDEAQNLEQEFSADDKELCHAATKIQATFRGHAARKQTAANQKEEDELSKELEKLDPKDELADIDLSDPDLHKAATKIQASFRGHKVRKETDGTEPEAKD
;
A
#
# COMPACT_ATOMS: atom_id res chain seq x y z
N MET A 1 -40.22 -61.69 34.20
CA MET A 1 -40.73 -60.34 33.85
C MET A 1 -39.59 -59.35 34.11
N LEU A 2 -38.56 -59.22 33.27
CA LEU A 2 -38.51 -58.69 31.89
C LEU A 2 -39.11 -57.29 31.74
N TYR A 3 -38.51 -56.28 32.38
CA TYR A 3 -38.54 -54.89 31.92
C TYR A 3 -37.27 -54.20 32.39
N LEU A 4 -36.25 -54.17 31.54
CA LEU A 4 -35.07 -53.27 31.58
C LEU A 4 -34.14 -53.70 30.44
N GLY A 5 -34.22 -53.08 29.26
CA GLY A 5 -33.22 -53.38 28.22
C GLY A 5 -33.48 -52.98 26.76
N LEU A 6 -34.53 -52.23 26.42
CA LEU A 6 -34.88 -51.97 25.00
C LEU A 6 -34.75 -50.52 24.51
N ALA A 7 -34.10 -49.62 25.27
CA ALA A 7 -33.98 -48.20 24.89
C ALA A 7 -32.54 -47.72 24.61
N ARG A 8 -31.61 -48.60 24.21
CA ARG A 8 -30.26 -48.18 23.74
C ARG A 8 -29.93 -48.57 22.28
N TYR A 9 -30.85 -49.22 21.57
CA TYR A 9 -30.62 -49.75 20.22
C TYR A 9 -31.32 -48.95 19.10
N SER A 10 -31.38 -47.61 19.19
CA SER A 10 -31.95 -46.80 18.10
C SER A 10 -31.23 -45.48 17.79
N LEU A 11 -29.97 -45.32 18.20
CA LEU A 11 -29.17 -44.10 17.89
C LEU A 11 -27.75 -44.38 17.37
N VAL A 12 -27.49 -45.58 16.82
CA VAL A 12 -26.18 -45.90 16.20
C VAL A 12 -26.31 -46.26 14.71
N ASN A 13 -27.48 -46.03 14.10
CA ASN A 13 -27.72 -46.37 12.69
C ASN A 13 -28.07 -45.16 11.79
N CYS A 14 -27.66 -43.95 12.16
CA CYS A 14 -27.85 -42.75 11.34
C CYS A 14 -26.53 -42.01 11.03
N LEU A 15 -25.49 -42.75 10.61
CA LEU A 15 -24.26 -42.18 10.04
C LEU A 15 -23.64 -43.07 8.95
N ARG A 16 -24.48 -43.78 8.19
CA ARG A 16 -24.07 -44.63 7.05
C ARG A 16 -24.57 -44.10 5.70
N VAL A 17 -24.67 -42.79 5.50
CA VAL A 17 -24.97 -42.23 4.16
C VAL A 17 -24.26 -40.89 3.96
N HIS A 18 -22.98 -40.92 3.57
CA HIS A 18 -22.37 -40.06 2.52
C HIS A 18 -20.85 -40.14 2.56
N ARG A 19 -20.26 -41.10 1.85
CA ARG A 19 -18.92 -40.90 1.29
C ARG A 19 -18.75 -41.73 0.01
N ASN A 20 -19.56 -41.39 -0.98
CA ASN A 20 -19.46 -41.93 -2.33
C ASN A 20 -19.40 -40.75 -3.31
N SER A 21 -18.23 -40.15 -3.45
CA SER A 21 -17.85 -39.41 -4.65
C SER A 21 -16.33 -39.15 -4.66
N ILE A 22 -15.72 -39.48 -5.79
CA ILE A 22 -14.42 -38.98 -6.26
C ILE A 22 -13.20 -39.54 -5.53
N PHE A 23 -12.83 -40.77 -5.85
CA PHE A 23 -11.44 -41.13 -6.18
C PHE A 23 -11.50 -42.48 -6.90
N PRO A 24 -11.28 -42.56 -8.23
CA PRO A 24 -11.18 -43.85 -8.89
C PRO A 24 -10.02 -44.59 -8.25
N ARG A 25 -10.35 -45.74 -7.64
CA ARG A 25 -9.37 -46.64 -7.02
C ARG A 25 -8.54 -47.23 -8.15
N THR A 26 -7.49 -46.51 -8.56
CA THR A 26 -6.46 -47.06 -9.42
C THR A 26 -6.01 -48.35 -8.74
N LYS A 27 -5.99 -49.46 -9.49
CA LYS A 27 -5.35 -50.71 -9.07
C LYS A 27 -3.84 -50.42 -9.00
N LEU A 28 -3.42 -49.68 -7.97
CA LEU A 28 -2.04 -49.61 -7.57
C LEU A 28 -1.69 -51.04 -7.18
N LEU A 29 -0.75 -51.61 -7.92
CA LEU A 29 -0.06 -52.84 -7.54
C LEU A 29 0.31 -52.67 -6.06
N ARG A 30 -0.34 -53.42 -5.16
CA ARG A 30 0.14 -53.55 -3.79
C ARG A 30 1.50 -54.23 -3.93
N LYS A 31 2.55 -53.42 -4.04
CA LYS A 31 3.85 -53.85 -3.55
C LYS A 31 3.61 -53.98 -2.06
N ASP A 32 3.66 -55.21 -1.57
CA ASP A 32 3.64 -55.47 -0.14
C ASP A 32 4.81 -54.68 0.44
N ILE A 33 4.49 -53.61 1.16
CA ILE A 33 5.47 -52.77 1.81
C ILE A 33 5.98 -53.60 2.98
N ASP A 34 7.23 -54.02 2.91
CA ASP A 34 7.87 -54.71 4.02
C ASP A 34 7.96 -53.74 5.20
N LEU A 35 7.23 -54.05 6.26
CA LEU A 35 7.13 -53.22 7.46
C LEU A 35 8.39 -53.33 8.33
N ASP A 36 9.20 -54.37 8.11
CA ASP A 36 10.46 -54.62 8.82
C ASP A 36 11.68 -54.08 8.05
N ASP A 37 11.47 -53.54 6.83
CA ASP A 37 12.52 -52.89 6.07
C ASP A 37 12.91 -51.55 6.72
N PRO A 38 14.18 -51.35 7.13
CA PRO A 38 14.65 -50.10 7.71
C PRO A 38 14.46 -48.88 6.80
N GLU A 39 14.30 -49.05 5.49
CA GLU A 39 13.99 -47.96 4.58
C GLU A 39 12.54 -47.45 4.73
N THR A 40 11.58 -48.37 4.93
CA THR A 40 10.17 -48.06 5.20
C THR A 40 9.99 -47.29 6.52
N GLU A 41 10.70 -47.71 7.57
CA GLU A 41 10.65 -47.05 8.89
C GLU A 41 11.20 -45.61 8.83
N LYS A 42 12.32 -45.40 8.12
CA LYS A 42 12.90 -44.06 7.90
C LYS A 42 11.95 -43.16 7.11
N ALA A 43 11.32 -43.69 6.06
CA ALA A 43 10.34 -42.95 5.26
C ALA A 43 9.11 -42.57 6.10
N ALA A 44 8.58 -43.49 6.91
CA ALA A 44 7.46 -43.22 7.81
C ALA A 44 7.79 -42.13 8.83
N THR A 45 8.97 -42.20 9.46
CA THR A 45 9.44 -41.19 10.43
C THR A 45 9.60 -39.82 9.76
N LYS A 46 10.08 -39.78 8.51
CA LYS A 46 10.18 -38.54 7.73
C LYS A 46 8.80 -37.93 7.44
N ILE A 47 7.83 -38.75 7.02
CA ILE A 47 6.46 -38.27 6.78
C ILE A 47 5.83 -37.74 8.07
N GLN A 48 5.98 -38.47 9.18
CA GLN A 48 5.45 -38.08 10.48
C GLN A 48 6.07 -36.77 10.98
N SER A 49 7.39 -36.61 10.91
CA SER A 49 8.09 -35.39 11.33
C SER A 49 7.69 -34.18 10.47
N VAL A 50 7.62 -34.35 9.14
CA VAL A 50 7.16 -33.29 8.22
C VAL A 50 5.72 -32.90 8.50
N PHE A 51 4.82 -33.87 8.71
CA PHE A 51 3.41 -33.61 8.99
C PHE A 51 3.20 -32.90 10.32
N ARG A 52 3.92 -33.30 11.39
CA ARG A 52 3.90 -32.59 12.67
C ARG A 52 4.32 -31.13 12.50
N GLY A 53 5.40 -30.88 11.77
CA GLY A 53 5.84 -29.52 11.47
C GLY A 53 4.84 -28.72 10.61
N HIS A 54 4.20 -29.37 9.62
CA HIS A 54 3.16 -28.74 8.81
C HIS A 54 1.94 -28.35 9.66
N LYS A 55 1.51 -29.22 10.58
CA LYS A 55 0.41 -28.94 11.50
C LYS A 55 0.69 -27.71 12.36
N THR A 56 1.86 -27.65 12.99
CA THR A 56 2.26 -26.51 13.83
C THR A 56 2.34 -25.20 13.01
N ARG A 57 2.92 -25.23 11.81
CA ARG A 57 2.98 -24.04 10.95
C ARG A 57 1.59 -23.54 10.55
N LYS A 58 0.68 -24.46 10.22
CA LYS A 58 -0.69 -24.13 9.85
C LYS A 58 -1.48 -23.52 11.01
N GLU A 59 -1.32 -24.07 12.22
CA GLU A 59 -1.95 -23.51 13.43
C GLU A 59 -1.44 -22.08 13.73
N ILE A 60 -0.14 -21.84 13.55
CA ILE A 60 0.46 -20.49 13.72
C ILE A 60 -0.10 -19.54 12.65
N GLU A 61 -0.13 -19.94 11.39
CA GLU A 61 -0.67 -19.13 10.30
C GLU A 61 -2.15 -18.75 10.55
N GLU A 62 -2.98 -19.73 10.94
CA GLU A 62 -4.38 -19.49 11.31
C GLU A 62 -4.50 -18.55 12.52
N SER A 63 -3.61 -18.65 13.51
CA SER A 63 -3.60 -17.74 14.67
C SER A 63 -3.20 -16.32 14.31
N ILE A 64 -2.23 -16.14 13.40
CA ILE A 64 -1.79 -14.83 12.92
C ILE A 64 -2.90 -14.18 12.09
N MET A 65 -3.55 -14.95 11.21
CA MET A 65 -4.68 -14.45 10.41
C MET A 65 -5.83 -13.98 11.30
N LYS A 66 -6.21 -14.78 12.31
CA LYS A 66 -7.23 -14.37 13.28
C LYS A 66 -6.85 -13.14 14.09
N ALA A 67 -5.62 -13.08 14.59
CA ALA A 67 -5.14 -11.91 15.32
C ALA A 67 -5.18 -10.65 14.46
N GLY A 68 -4.80 -10.75 13.18
CA GLY A 68 -4.89 -9.64 12.23
C GLY A 68 -6.33 -9.24 11.89
N GLU A 69 -7.26 -10.20 11.78
CA GLU A 69 -8.69 -9.92 11.59
C GLU A 69 -9.29 -9.22 12.82
N ASP A 70 -8.98 -9.69 14.03
CA ASP A 70 -9.47 -9.09 15.28
C ASP A 70 -8.94 -7.66 15.47
N GLU A 71 -7.67 -7.41 15.12
CA GLU A 71 -7.06 -6.07 15.17
C GLU A 71 -7.67 -5.11 14.13
N ALA A 72 -7.90 -5.59 12.90
CA ALA A 72 -8.58 -4.81 11.87
C ALA A 72 -10.03 -4.47 12.25
N GLN A 73 -10.76 -5.43 12.84
CA GLN A 73 -12.13 -5.20 13.31
C GLN A 73 -12.19 -4.19 14.46
N ASN A 74 -11.22 -4.23 15.37
CA ASN A 74 -11.12 -3.28 16.48
C ASN A 74 -10.87 -1.86 15.96
N LEU A 75 -9.93 -1.71 15.02
CA LEU A 75 -9.64 -0.43 14.36
C LEU A 75 -10.86 0.12 13.58
N GLU A 76 -11.61 -0.74 12.89
CA GLU A 76 -12.83 -0.35 12.17
C GLU A 76 -13.94 0.11 13.13
N GLN A 77 -14.03 -0.50 14.32
CA GLN A 77 -14.98 -0.07 15.35
C GLN A 77 -14.60 1.29 15.97
N GLU A 78 -13.30 1.54 16.16
CA GLU A 78 -12.82 2.79 16.76
C GLU A 78 -12.75 3.94 15.73
N PHE A 79 -12.47 3.63 14.47
CA PHE A 79 -12.33 4.58 13.36
C PHE A 79 -13.30 4.26 12.22
N SER A 80 -14.59 4.23 12.53
CA SER A 80 -15.62 3.97 11.53
C SER A 80 -15.63 5.05 10.43
N ALA A 81 -15.67 4.62 9.17
CA ALA A 81 -15.81 5.52 8.02
C ALA A 81 -17.14 6.30 8.01
N ASP A 82 -18.14 5.84 8.77
CA ASP A 82 -19.45 6.50 8.89
C ASP A 82 -19.46 7.62 9.95
N ASP A 83 -18.40 7.72 10.76
CA ASP A 83 -18.26 8.81 11.74
C ASP A 83 -17.91 10.12 11.01
N LYS A 84 -18.93 10.99 10.93
CA LYS A 84 -18.81 12.31 10.32
C LYS A 84 -17.80 13.20 11.03
N GLU A 85 -17.71 13.14 12.36
CA GLU A 85 -16.78 13.99 13.13
C GLU A 85 -15.33 13.60 12.82
N LEU A 86 -15.05 12.30 12.80
CA LEU A 86 -13.75 11.76 12.43
C LEU A 86 -13.37 12.13 10.99
N CYS A 87 -14.30 11.97 10.03
CA CYS A 87 -14.08 12.34 8.64
C CYS A 87 -13.79 13.84 8.47
N HIS A 88 -14.52 14.71 9.18
CA HIS A 88 -14.28 16.15 9.16
C HIS A 88 -12.92 16.51 9.76
N ALA A 89 -12.54 15.89 10.88
CA ALA A 89 -11.23 16.08 11.49
C ALA A 89 -10.09 15.63 10.57
N ALA A 90 -10.20 14.44 9.99
CA ALA A 90 -9.22 13.90 9.04
C ALA A 90 -9.06 14.83 7.82
N THR A 91 -10.18 15.28 7.24
CA THR A 91 -10.18 16.22 6.10
C THR A 91 -9.46 17.52 6.48
N LYS A 92 -9.73 18.07 7.67
CA LYS A 92 -9.10 19.30 8.15
C LYS A 92 -7.59 19.13 8.30
N ILE A 93 -7.13 18.03 8.89
CA ILE A 93 -5.70 17.72 9.06
C ILE A 93 -5.02 17.56 7.69
N GLN A 94 -5.65 16.85 6.76
CA GLN A 94 -5.11 16.66 5.42
C GLN A 94 -5.01 17.99 4.65
N ALA A 95 -6.04 18.83 4.74
CA ALA A 95 -6.06 20.14 4.09
C ALA A 95 -4.99 21.08 4.66
N THR A 96 -4.84 21.13 5.99
CA THR A 96 -3.82 21.98 6.63
C THR A 96 -2.41 21.53 6.27
N PHE A 97 -2.16 20.21 6.24
CA PHE A 97 -0.86 19.65 5.87
C PHE A 97 -0.50 19.94 4.42
N ARG A 98 -1.43 19.69 3.47
CA ARG A 98 -1.20 20.00 2.04
C ARG A 98 -0.92 21.49 1.85
N GLY A 99 -1.69 22.35 2.50
CA GLY A 99 -1.45 23.79 2.48
C GLY A 99 -0.12 24.20 3.10
N HIS A 100 0.29 23.59 4.21
CA HIS A 100 1.58 23.84 4.85
C HIS A 100 2.74 23.40 3.94
N ALA A 101 2.65 22.24 3.30
CA ALA A 101 3.65 21.76 2.36
C ALA A 101 3.83 22.72 1.17
N ALA A 102 2.72 23.18 0.57
CA ALA A 102 2.75 24.15 -0.52
C ALA A 102 3.40 25.48 -0.09
N ARG A 103 3.00 26.04 1.06
CA ARG A 103 3.58 27.28 1.60
C ARG A 103 5.06 27.15 1.96
N LYS A 104 5.47 25.98 2.46
CA LYS A 104 6.88 25.71 2.76
C LYS A 104 7.72 25.68 1.48
N GLN A 105 7.20 25.10 0.41
CA GLN A 105 7.86 25.08 -0.89
C GLN A 105 7.96 26.48 -1.49
N THR A 106 6.88 27.27 -1.47
CA THR A 106 6.95 28.65 -1.97
C THR A 106 7.88 29.52 -1.15
N ALA A 107 7.91 29.37 0.18
CA ALA A 107 8.84 30.09 1.05
C ALA A 107 10.31 29.68 0.82
N ALA A 108 10.57 28.41 0.47
CA ALA A 108 11.90 27.97 0.09
C ALA A 108 12.33 28.59 -1.25
N ASN A 109 11.45 28.52 -2.27
CA ASN A 109 11.71 29.13 -3.58
C ASN A 109 11.91 30.65 -3.49
N GLN A 110 11.14 31.35 -2.64
CA GLN A 110 11.32 32.79 -2.42
C GLN A 110 12.68 33.13 -1.81
N LYS A 111 13.18 32.33 -0.87
CA LYS A 111 14.51 32.51 -0.31
C LYS A 111 15.60 32.31 -1.37
N GLU A 112 15.45 31.29 -2.22
CA GLU A 112 16.36 31.05 -3.34
C GLU A 112 16.30 32.20 -4.37
N GLU A 113 15.10 32.69 -4.71
CA GLU A 113 14.92 33.87 -5.59
C GLU A 113 15.59 35.13 -5.00
N ASP A 114 15.44 35.38 -3.69
CA ASP A 114 16.03 36.52 -3.00
C ASP A 114 17.56 36.44 -2.93
N GLU A 115 18.11 35.23 -2.74
CA GLU A 115 19.56 35.00 -2.76
C GLU A 115 20.14 35.18 -4.17
N LEU A 116 19.51 34.62 -5.21
CA LEU A 116 19.92 34.85 -6.60
C LEU A 116 19.83 36.32 -6.98
N SER A 117 18.80 37.04 -6.53
CA SER A 117 18.63 38.46 -6.81
C SER A 117 19.77 39.31 -6.23
N LYS A 118 20.22 38.99 -5.01
CA LYS A 118 21.38 39.65 -4.38
C LYS A 118 22.71 39.31 -5.04
N GLU A 119 22.82 38.12 -5.63
CA GLU A 119 24.01 37.73 -6.40
C GLU A 119 24.05 38.46 -7.75
N LEU A 120 22.90 38.56 -8.42
CA LEU A 120 22.76 39.27 -9.70
C LEU A 120 23.02 40.79 -9.57
N GLU A 121 22.65 41.41 -8.43
CA GLU A 121 22.94 42.84 -8.17
C GLU A 121 24.45 43.14 -8.11
N LYS A 122 25.29 42.13 -7.87
CA LYS A 122 26.76 42.27 -7.82
C LYS A 122 27.44 42.14 -9.18
N LEU A 123 26.71 41.74 -10.22
CA LEU A 123 27.24 41.60 -11.58
C LEU A 123 27.06 42.92 -12.35
N ASP A 124 28.14 43.48 -12.90
CA ASP A 124 28.04 44.64 -13.79
C ASP A 124 27.68 44.14 -15.21
N PRO A 125 26.50 44.48 -15.75
CA PRO A 125 26.09 44.01 -17.07
C PRO A 125 27.05 44.46 -18.18
N LYS A 126 27.81 45.55 -17.99
CA LYS A 126 28.74 46.05 -19.02
C LYS A 126 29.94 45.14 -19.24
N ASP A 127 30.40 44.43 -18.20
CA ASP A 127 31.57 43.55 -18.28
C ASP A 127 31.22 42.23 -19.01
N GLU A 128 29.99 41.73 -18.89
CA GLU A 128 29.55 40.51 -19.58
C GLU A 128 29.06 40.74 -21.01
N LEU A 129 28.63 41.97 -21.34
CA LEU A 129 28.15 42.34 -22.69
C LEU A 129 29.28 42.59 -23.70
N ALA A 130 30.54 42.73 -23.24
CA ALA A 130 31.67 43.10 -24.10
C ALA A 130 32.01 42.04 -25.17
N ASP A 131 31.66 40.77 -24.94
CA ASP A 131 32.00 39.63 -25.81
C ASP A 131 30.81 39.06 -26.61
N ILE A 132 29.63 39.71 -26.57
CA ILE A 132 28.40 39.18 -27.18
C ILE A 132 28.17 39.79 -28.58
N ASP A 133 28.07 38.94 -29.61
CA ASP A 133 27.70 39.36 -30.96
C ASP A 133 26.18 39.61 -31.07
N LEU A 134 25.79 40.89 -31.08
CA LEU A 134 24.40 41.33 -31.21
C LEU A 134 23.76 41.00 -32.57
N SER A 135 24.56 40.63 -33.58
CA SER A 135 24.06 40.26 -34.91
C SER A 135 23.75 38.76 -35.03
N ASP A 136 24.06 37.97 -34.02
CA ASP A 136 23.79 36.53 -34.03
C ASP A 136 22.28 36.24 -34.03
N PRO A 137 21.74 35.58 -35.06
CA PRO A 137 20.33 35.20 -35.12
C PRO A 137 19.91 34.27 -33.97
N ASP A 138 20.82 33.45 -33.43
CA ASP A 138 20.51 32.53 -32.33
C ASP A 138 20.41 33.26 -30.98
N LEU A 139 21.24 34.29 -30.76
CA LEU A 139 21.08 35.21 -29.62
C LEU A 139 19.71 35.88 -29.63
N HIS A 140 19.26 36.38 -30.79
CA HIS A 140 17.95 37.04 -30.90
C HIS A 140 16.77 36.10 -30.59
N LYS A 141 16.86 34.84 -31.04
CA LYS A 141 15.87 33.80 -30.70
C LYS A 141 15.84 33.50 -29.21
N ALA A 142 17.01 33.36 -28.58
CA ALA A 142 17.12 33.12 -27.14
C ALA A 142 16.55 34.28 -26.32
N ALA A 143 16.91 35.52 -26.65
CA ALA A 143 16.38 36.73 -26.02
C ALA A 143 14.86 36.79 -26.11
N THR A 144 14.30 36.54 -27.30
CA THR A 144 12.85 36.50 -27.51
C THR A 144 12.17 35.45 -26.63
N LYS A 145 12.77 34.26 -26.46
CA LYS A 145 12.25 33.19 -25.61
C LYS A 145 12.25 33.58 -24.12
N ILE A 146 13.33 34.20 -23.65
CA ILE A 146 13.44 34.68 -22.25
C ILE A 146 12.40 35.76 -21.99
N GLN A 147 12.29 36.75 -22.87
CA GLN A 147 11.31 37.84 -22.76
C GLN A 147 9.87 37.33 -22.75
N ALA A 148 9.53 36.38 -23.63
CA ALA A 148 8.21 35.76 -23.66
C ALA A 148 7.92 34.97 -22.38
N SER A 149 8.89 34.18 -21.91
CA SER A 149 8.78 33.41 -20.66
C SER A 149 8.56 34.34 -19.45
N PHE A 150 9.34 35.41 -19.35
CA PHE A 150 9.25 36.39 -18.26
C PHE A 150 7.91 37.14 -18.25
N ARG A 151 7.44 37.59 -19.43
CA ARG A 151 6.10 38.17 -19.58
C ARG A 151 5.02 37.23 -19.05
N GLY A 152 5.09 35.95 -19.40
CA GLY A 152 4.15 34.94 -18.90
C GLY A 152 4.28 34.68 -17.40
N HIS A 153 5.51 34.65 -16.87
CA HIS A 153 5.75 34.48 -15.44
C HIS A 153 5.17 35.64 -14.62
N LYS A 154 5.34 36.88 -15.09
CA LYS A 154 4.78 38.07 -14.43
C LYS A 154 3.26 37.98 -14.27
N VAL A 155 2.55 37.61 -15.34
CA VAL A 155 1.09 37.42 -15.29
C VAL A 155 0.70 36.35 -14.27
N ARG A 156 1.36 35.18 -14.29
CA ARG A 156 1.06 34.10 -13.34
C ARG A 156 1.30 34.48 -11.89
N LYS A 157 2.39 35.22 -11.62
CA LYS A 157 2.73 35.69 -10.26
C LYS A 157 1.71 36.71 -9.74
N GLU A 158 1.19 37.58 -10.61
CA GLU A 158 0.14 38.54 -10.27
C GLU A 158 -1.22 37.86 -10.02
N THR A 159 -1.56 36.81 -10.80
CA THR A 159 -2.83 36.07 -10.62
C THR A 159 -2.82 35.11 -9.44
N ASP A 160 -1.68 34.51 -9.09
CA ASP A 160 -1.58 33.59 -7.93
C ASP A 160 -1.64 34.34 -6.58
N GLY A 161 -1.43 35.66 -6.57
CA GLY A 161 -1.48 36.51 -5.36
C GLY A 161 -2.81 37.22 -5.12
N THR A 162 -3.78 37.15 -6.05
CA THR A 162 -5.10 37.79 -5.92
C THR A 162 -6.17 36.73 -5.64
N GLU A 163 -6.71 36.74 -4.42
CA GLU A 163 -7.92 35.96 -4.11
C GLU A 163 -9.07 36.40 -5.04
N PRO A 164 -9.88 35.47 -5.57
CA PRO A 164 -11.05 35.86 -6.33
C PRO A 164 -12.04 36.56 -5.39
N GLU A 165 -12.19 37.88 -5.53
CA GLU A 165 -13.28 38.60 -4.90
C GLU A 165 -14.61 37.99 -5.36
N ALA A 166 -15.30 37.36 -4.41
CA ALA A 166 -16.66 36.88 -4.58
C ALA A 166 -17.54 38.11 -4.86
N LYS A 167 -18.06 38.20 -6.08
CA LYS A 167 -19.16 39.12 -6.38
C LYS A 167 -20.43 38.50 -5.82
N ASP A 168 -21.02 39.18 -4.84
CA ASP A 168 -22.33 38.92 -4.26
C ASP A 168 -23.46 38.79 -5.30
#